data_AF-A0A377F7U6-F1
#
_entry.id   AF-A0A377F7U6-F1
#
_cell.length_a   1.000
_cell.length_b   1.000
_cell.length_c   1.000
_cell.angle_alpha   90.00
_cell.angle_beta   90.00
_cell.angle_gamma   90.00
#
_symmetry.space_group_name_H-M   'P 1'
#
loop_
_entity.id
_entity.type
_entity.pdbx_description
1 polymer ?
#
loop_
_entity_poly.entity_id
_entity_poly.type
_entity_poly.pdbx_seq_one_letter_code
_entity_poly.pdbx_strand_id
1 'polypeptide(L)'
;MVYGLADVFPAKEVVGYVIAQVVGGIVAAALLYLIASGKTGFDAAASGFASNGYGEHSPGGYSMLSALVVELVLSAGFLLVIHGATDKFAPAGFAPIAIGLALTLIH
;
A
#
# COMPACT_ATOMS: atom_id res chain seq x y z
N MET A 1 -23.71 -8.75 -18.23
CA MET A 1 -22.31 -9.18 -18.17
C MET A 1 -21.71 -8.53 -16.94
N VAL A 2 -21.60 -9.28 -15.85
CA VAL A 2 -21.08 -8.82 -14.55
C VAL A 2 -19.60 -9.15 -14.56
N TYR A 3 -18.73 -8.15 -14.64
CA TYR A 3 -17.29 -8.35 -14.45
C TYR A 3 -17.06 -8.75 -12.98
N GLY A 4 -16.37 -9.86 -12.75
CA GLY A 4 -15.94 -10.22 -11.40
C GLY A 4 -14.86 -9.24 -10.90
N LEU A 5 -14.61 -9.21 -9.59
CA LEU A 5 -13.54 -8.43 -8.94
C LEU A 5 -12.13 -8.62 -9.54
N ALA A 6 -11.94 -9.58 -10.44
CA ALA A 6 -10.65 -9.92 -11.06
C ALA A 6 -10.53 -9.51 -12.54
N ASP A 7 -11.57 -8.95 -13.17
CA ASP A 7 -11.64 -8.80 -14.63
C ASP A 7 -11.12 -7.44 -15.16
N VAL A 8 -10.63 -6.57 -14.29
CA VAL A 8 -10.24 -5.19 -14.67
C VAL A 8 -8.80 -5.10 -15.20
N PHE A 9 -7.98 -6.14 -15.00
CA PHE A 9 -6.56 -6.12 -15.35
C PHE A 9 -6.06 -7.46 -15.94
N PRO A 10 -5.33 -7.46 -17.08
CA PRO A 10 -4.84 -8.70 -17.68
C PRO A 10 -3.84 -9.45 -16.80
N ALA A 11 -4.14 -10.71 -16.44
CA ALA A 11 -3.29 -11.52 -15.56
C ALA A 11 -1.83 -11.66 -16.05
N LYS A 12 -1.62 -11.68 -17.37
CA LYS A 12 -0.28 -11.76 -17.99
C LYS A 12 0.61 -10.55 -17.71
N GLU A 13 0.03 -9.40 -17.35
CA GLU A 13 0.76 -8.15 -17.09
C GLU A 13 1.13 -8.02 -15.60
N VAL A 14 0.50 -8.80 -14.72
CA VAL A 14 0.64 -8.70 -13.25
C VAL A 14 2.10 -8.81 -12.83
N VAL A 15 2.81 -9.84 -13.30
CA VAL A 15 4.21 -10.08 -12.89
C VAL A 15 5.11 -8.89 -13.26
N GLY A 16 4.91 -8.30 -14.44
CA GLY A 16 5.67 -7.13 -14.89
C GLY A 16 5.41 -5.90 -14.01
N TYR A 17 4.14 -5.65 -13.66
CA TYR A 17 3.77 -4.55 -12.77
C TYR A 17 4.31 -4.74 -11.36
N VAL A 18 4.24 -5.96 -10.81
CA VAL A 18 4.78 -6.27 -9.47
C VAL A 18 6.29 -6.01 -9.43
N ILE A 19 7.03 -6.48 -10.44
CA ILE A 19 8.48 -6.23 -10.52
C ILE A 19 8.77 -4.73 -10.59
N ALA A 20 8.07 -4.00 -11.45
CA ALA A 20 8.26 -2.55 -11.58
C ALA A 20 7.97 -1.80 -10.26
N GLN A 21 6.90 -2.15 -9.56
CA GLN A 21 6.53 -1.57 -8.27
C GLN A 21 7.58 -1.86 -7.18
N VAL A 22 8.03 -3.12 -7.08
CA VAL A 22 9.06 -3.52 -6.10
C VAL A 22 10.39 -2.80 -6.38
N VAL A 23 10.83 -2.77 -7.63
CA VAL A 23 12.07 -2.05 -8.02
C VAL A 23 11.95 -0.56 -7.71
N GLY A 24 10.83 0.08 -8.07
CA GLY A 24 10.59 1.49 -7.76
C GLY A 24 10.60 1.76 -6.24
N GLY A 25 9.97 0.91 -5.45
CA GLY A 25 9.96 0.99 -3.99
C GLY A 25 11.37 0.85 -3.39
N ILE A 26 12.18 -0.09 -3.87
CA ILE A 26 13.57 -0.27 -3.42
C ILE A 26 14.42 0.97 -3.75
N VAL A 27 14.30 1.53 -4.96
CA VAL A 27 15.04 2.74 -5.33
C VAL A 27 14.61 3.92 -4.46
N ALA A 28 13.31 4.12 -4.24
CA ALA A 28 12.80 5.18 -3.36
C ALA A 28 13.31 5.03 -1.92
N ALA A 29 13.27 3.82 -1.36
CA ALA A 29 13.79 3.54 -0.02
C ALA A 29 15.31 3.78 0.09
N ALA A 30 16.09 3.42 -0.93
CA ALA A 30 17.53 3.68 -0.97
C ALA A 30 17.85 5.19 -1.00
N LEU A 31 17.08 5.97 -1.77
CA LEU A 31 17.21 7.43 -1.78
C LEU A 31 16.81 8.04 -0.43
N LEU A 32 15.72 7.58 0.18
CA LEU A 32 15.31 8.02 1.51
C LEU A 32 16.36 7.68 2.58
N TYR A 33 16.97 6.50 2.52
CA TYR A 33 18.04 6.11 3.42
C TYR A 33 19.22 7.06 3.29
N LEU A 34 19.67 7.33 2.06
CA LEU A 34 20.76 8.29 1.79
C LEU A 34 20.48 9.68 2.37
N ILE A 35 19.25 10.19 2.20
CA ILE A 35 18.82 11.48 2.75
C ILE A 35 18.84 11.45 4.29
N ALA A 36 18.25 10.41 4.89
CA ALA A 36 18.15 10.28 6.35
C ALA A 36 19.52 10.10 7.02
N SER A 37 20.46 9.40 6.37
CA SER A 37 21.85 9.26 6.82
C SER A 37 22.61 10.60 6.88
N GLY A 38 22.12 11.65 6.23
CA GLY A 38 22.67 13.00 6.36
C GLY A 38 22.39 13.65 7.73
N LYS A 39 21.50 13.08 8.55
CA LYS A 39 21.19 13.56 9.90
C LYS A 39 22.00 12.79 10.95
N THR A 40 22.80 13.50 11.74
CA THR A 40 23.52 12.92 12.88
C THR A 40 22.56 12.19 13.82
N GLY A 41 22.90 10.94 14.17
CA GLY A 41 22.10 10.10 15.06
C GLY A 41 20.99 9.28 14.38
N PHE A 42 20.90 9.30 13.04
CA PHE A 42 20.02 8.38 12.32
C PHE A 42 20.53 6.94 12.40
N ASP A 43 19.65 6.02 12.79
CA ASP A 43 19.87 4.57 12.76
C ASP A 43 18.60 3.90 12.20
N ALA A 44 18.72 3.31 11.01
CA ALA A 44 17.60 2.67 10.32
C ALA A 44 17.09 1.40 11.04
N ALA A 45 17.99 0.63 11.66
CA ALA A 45 17.61 -0.59 12.34
C ALA A 45 16.92 -0.28 13.67
N ALA A 46 17.46 0.66 14.45
CA ALA A 46 16.88 1.04 15.73
C ALA A 46 15.55 1.80 15.58
N SER A 47 15.42 2.63 14.54
CA SER A 47 14.17 3.36 14.24
C SER A 47 13.12 2.52 13.51
N GLY A 48 13.49 1.34 13.01
CA GLY A 48 12.65 0.49 12.16
C GLY A 48 12.45 1.02 10.72
N PHE A 49 12.94 2.22 10.40
CA PHE A 49 12.90 2.82 9.05
C PHE A 49 11.51 2.74 8.37
N ALA A 50 10.46 3.05 9.13
CA ALA A 50 9.06 2.99 8.70
C ALA A 50 8.60 1.61 8.18
N SER A 51 9.25 0.53 8.63
CA SER A 51 8.83 -0.84 8.31
C SER A 51 7.54 -1.20 9.04
N ASN A 52 6.65 -1.93 8.36
CA ASN A 52 5.46 -2.51 8.97
C ASN A 52 5.84 -3.70 9.88
N GLY A 53 5.05 -3.93 10.93
CA GLY A 53 5.31 -5.00 11.89
C GLY A 53 4.11 -5.42 12.72
N TYR A 54 4.19 -6.63 13.29
CA TYR A 54 3.21 -7.22 14.21
C TYR A 54 3.91 -7.74 15.47
N GLY A 55 3.15 -8.04 16.52
CA GLY A 55 3.68 -8.48 17.81
C GLY A 55 4.63 -7.45 18.40
N GLU A 56 5.84 -7.87 18.75
CA GLU A 56 6.90 -7.01 19.30
C GLU A 56 7.35 -5.90 18.33
N HIS A 57 7.13 -6.09 17.02
CA HIS A 57 7.44 -5.09 16.00
C HIS A 57 6.25 -4.19 15.64
N SER A 58 5.07 -4.40 16.25
CA SER A 58 3.96 -3.46 16.12
C SER A 58 4.17 -2.24 17.03
N PRO A 59 3.99 -1.00 16.54
CA PRO A 59 4.08 0.20 17.39
C PRO A 59 3.14 0.16 18.61
N GLY A 60 1.97 -0.47 18.46
CA GLY A 60 0.98 -0.65 19.53
C GLY A 60 1.00 -2.03 20.19
N GLY A 61 1.98 -2.88 19.87
CA GLY A 61 2.07 -4.25 20.43
C GLY A 61 0.94 -5.19 19.99
N TYR A 62 0.28 -4.93 18.85
CA TYR A 62 -0.83 -5.73 18.37
C TYR A 62 -0.39 -7.12 17.92
N SER A 63 -1.19 -8.15 18.25
CA SER A 63 -0.91 -9.53 17.86
C SER A 63 -0.88 -9.72 16.33
N MET A 64 -0.24 -10.80 15.87
CA MET A 64 -0.25 -11.18 14.44
C MET A 64 -1.66 -11.34 13.88
N LEU A 65 -2.60 -11.88 14.68
CA LEU A 65 -3.99 -12.01 14.25
C LEU A 65 -4.66 -10.65 14.08
N SER A 66 -4.40 -9.70 14.99
CA SER A 66 -4.91 -8.33 14.87
C SER A 66 -4.40 -7.64 13.61
N ALA A 67 -3.09 -7.75 13.34
CA ALA A 67 -2.46 -7.23 12.12
C ALA A 67 -3.07 -7.88 10.86
N LEU A 68 -3.24 -9.20 10.85
CA LEU A 68 -3.86 -9.92 9.72
C LEU A 68 -5.28 -9.42 9.44
N VAL A 69 -6.10 -9.24 10.47
CA VAL A 69 -7.49 -8.80 10.32
C VAL A 69 -7.55 -7.39 9.75
N VAL A 70 -6.78 -6.44 10.30
CA VAL A 70 -6.81 -5.05 9.81
C VAL A 70 -6.27 -4.94 8.39
N GLU A 71 -5.16 -5.60 8.07
CA GLU A 71 -4.57 -5.61 6.73
C GLU A 71 -5.52 -6.20 5.69
N LEU A 72 -6.19 -7.32 6.02
CA LEU A 72 -7.14 -7.96 5.11
C LEU A 72 -8.36 -7.08 4.85
N VAL A 73 -8.96 -6.51 5.90
CA VAL A 73 -10.17 -5.68 5.80
C VAL A 73 -9.88 -4.38 5.07
N LEU A 74 -8.80 -3.68 5.43
CA LEU A 74 -8.45 -2.40 4.80
C LEU A 74 -7.99 -2.58 3.36
N SER A 75 -7.24 -3.64 3.03
CA SER A 75 -6.86 -3.95 1.65
C SER A 75 -8.07 -4.29 0.78
N ALA A 76 -9.00 -5.11 1.29
CA ALA A 76 -10.24 -5.41 0.59
C ALA A 76 -11.09 -4.15 0.37
N GLY A 77 -11.23 -3.31 1.41
CA GLY A 77 -11.91 -2.01 1.32
C GLY A 77 -11.26 -1.08 0.30
N PHE A 78 -9.93 -1.02 0.26
CA PHE A 78 -9.19 -0.21 -0.70
C PHE A 78 -9.42 -0.67 -2.14
N LEU A 79 -9.40 -1.99 -2.38
CA LEU A 79 -9.76 -2.55 -3.68
C LEU A 79 -11.20 -2.24 -4.06
N LEU A 80 -12.15 -2.32 -3.12
CA LEU A 80 -13.54 -1.92 -3.37
C LEU A 80 -13.67 -0.44 -3.76
N VAL A 81 -12.91 0.46 -3.11
CA VAL A 81 -12.85 1.88 -3.49
C VAL A 81 -12.29 2.04 -4.90
N ILE A 82 -11.18 1.37 -5.24
CA ILE A 82 -10.58 1.44 -6.58
C ILE A 82 -11.60 0.98 -7.64
N HIS A 83 -12.24 -0.16 -7.44
CA HIS A 83 -13.23 -0.69 -8.38
C HIS A 83 -14.44 0.25 -8.49
N GLY A 84 -14.98 0.72 -7.37
CA GLY A 84 -16.14 1.62 -7.37
C GLY A 84 -15.85 2.99 -7.97
N ALA A 85 -14.69 3.56 -7.70
CA ALA A 85 -14.31 4.88 -8.21
C ALA A 85 -13.90 4.87 -9.69
N THR A 86 -13.52 3.71 -10.23
CA THR A 86 -13.15 3.52 -11.65
C THR A 86 -14.23 2.82 -12.47
N ASP A 87 -15.37 2.47 -11.87
CA ASP A 87 -16.49 1.90 -12.58
C ASP A 87 -17.02 2.86 -13.65
N LYS A 88 -17.52 2.30 -14.76
CA LYS A 88 -18.06 3.07 -15.90
C LYS A 88 -19.25 3.97 -15.54
N PHE A 89 -19.92 3.71 -14.42
CA PHE A 89 -21.04 4.50 -13.92
C PHE A 89 -20.61 5.57 -12.89
N ALA A 90 -19.34 5.58 -12.47
CA ALA A 90 -18.81 6.61 -11.58
C ALA A 90 -18.52 7.91 -12.35
N PRO A 91 -18.67 9.10 -11.72
CA PRO A 91 -18.28 10.36 -12.34
C PRO A 91 -16.80 10.37 -12.77
N ALA A 92 -16.57 10.50 -14.08
CA ALA A 92 -15.22 10.45 -14.65
C ALA A 92 -14.32 11.58 -14.11
N GLY A 93 -13.05 11.26 -13.87
CA GLY A 93 -12.03 12.22 -13.41
C GLY A 93 -11.84 12.29 -11.89
N PHE A 94 -12.75 11.74 -11.08
CA PHE A 94 -12.65 11.79 -9.62
C PHE A 94 -11.92 10.61 -8.96
N ALA A 95 -11.64 9.54 -9.72
CA ALA A 95 -10.97 8.35 -9.20
C ALA A 95 -9.66 8.63 -8.45
N PRO A 96 -8.73 9.50 -8.95
CA PRO A 96 -7.48 9.78 -8.23
C PRO A 96 -7.71 10.38 -6.84
N ILE A 97 -8.71 11.26 -6.69
CA ILE A 97 -9.02 11.89 -5.40
C ILE A 97 -9.60 10.85 -4.44
N ALA A 98 -10.56 10.04 -4.91
CA ALA A 98 -11.18 9.01 -4.07
C ALA A 98 -10.15 7.96 -3.60
N ILE A 99 -9.29 7.48 -4.51
CA ILE A 99 -8.25 6.50 -4.19
C ILE A 99 -7.19 7.10 -3.27
N GLY A 100 -6.73 8.33 -3.54
CA GLY A 100 -5.75 9.02 -2.70
C GLY A 100 -6.25 9.25 -1.27
N LEU A 101 -7.49 9.76 -1.12
CA LEU A 101 -8.08 9.99 0.20
C LEU A 101 -8.39 8.69 0.96
N ALA A 102 -8.75 7.61 0.24
CA ALA A 102 -8.92 6.31 0.87
C ALA A 102 -7.59 5.74 1.41
N LEU A 103 -6.46 5.98 0.71
CA LEU A 103 -5.15 5.59 1.22
C LEU A 103 -4.77 6.38 2.50
N THR A 104 -5.12 7.67 2.56
CA THR A 104 -4.96 8.52 3.76
C THR A 104 -5.83 8.05 4.92
N LEU A 105 -7.02 7.51 4.67
CA LEU A 105 -7.86 6.95 5.73
C LEU A 105 -7.25 5.68 6.37
N ILE A 106 -6.44 4.93 5.60
CA ILE A 106 -5.88 3.63 6.02
C ILE A 106 -4.58 3.78 6.82
N HIS A 107 -3.78 4.83 6.58
CA HIS A 107 -2.46 5.04 7.17
C HIS A 107 -2.47 6.16 8.21
#